data_AF-A0A815FMS4-F1
#
_entry.id   AF-A0A815FMS4-F1
#
_cell.length_a   1.000
_cell.length_b   1.000
_cell.length_c   1.000
_cell.angle_alpha   90.00
_cell.angle_beta   90.00
_cell.angle_gamma   90.00
#
_symmetry.space_group_name_H-M   'P 1'
#
loop_
_entity.id
_entity.type
_entity.pdbx_description
1 polymer ?
#
loop_
_entity_poly.entity_id
_entity_poly.type
_entity_poly.pdbx_seq_one_letter_code
_entity_poly.pdbx_strand_id
1 'polypeptide(L)'
;MPLSIPTSCQQRKKANDCGVEVKFNYHERRYDVVFDTSFVSHYYRSLYILPSNYLSYTAMYACSHNDNCAIDFANKKVLDLSNRTFDVDNVTRQLSNFLLEYRQPSDPTLRCYDNEECVSGVCRIEYNTDNNKMSKRRCEPDSIARVHVFDGGLLPSLDIECNRTRCNSPETYNEVKEILFRHNLTDINGRINGGQKSYVSTFLLIVMFHLFIFYVKNFSSNEN
;
A
#
# COMPACT_ATOMS: atom_id res chain seq x y z
N MET A 1 -7.60 0.52 -22.42
CA MET A 1 -8.97 1.03 -22.62
C MET A 1 -9.29 1.97 -21.47
N PRO A 2 -9.81 3.18 -21.70
CA PRO A 2 -10.27 4.00 -20.60
C PRO A 2 -11.57 3.35 -20.08
N LEU A 3 -11.50 2.68 -18.93
CA LEU A 3 -12.69 2.16 -18.28
C LEU A 3 -13.51 3.36 -17.80
N SER A 4 -14.67 3.59 -18.42
CA SER A 4 -15.60 4.63 -17.98
C SER A 4 -16.00 4.35 -16.53
N ILE A 5 -15.72 5.28 -15.63
CA ILE A 5 -16.19 5.20 -14.24
C ILE A 5 -17.72 5.33 -14.27
N PRO A 6 -18.48 4.40 -13.66
CA PRO A 6 -19.94 4.51 -13.59
C PRO A 6 -20.35 5.86 -13.00
N THR A 7 -21.38 6.47 -13.60
CA THR A 7 -21.82 7.82 -13.25
C THR A 7 -22.84 7.87 -12.11
N SER A 8 -23.24 6.73 -11.54
CA SER A 8 -24.15 6.68 -10.40
C SER A 8 -24.06 5.37 -9.60
N CYS A 9 -24.43 5.46 -8.32
CA CYS A 9 -24.63 4.31 -7.44
C CYS A 9 -25.96 3.64 -7.82
N GLN A 10 -25.97 2.76 -8.82
CA GLN A 10 -27.22 2.14 -9.30
C GLN A 10 -27.93 1.27 -8.24
N GLN A 11 -27.24 0.86 -7.18
CA GLN A 11 -27.73 -0.09 -6.17
C GLN A 11 -28.12 0.55 -4.84
N ARG A 12 -28.78 1.72 -4.83
CA ARG A 12 -29.21 2.37 -3.57
C ARG A 12 -30.18 1.48 -2.78
N LYS A 13 -29.78 1.00 -1.59
CA LYS A 13 -30.70 0.42 -0.59
C LYS A 13 -31.36 1.50 0.27
N LYS A 14 -30.71 2.65 0.44
CA LYS A 14 -31.23 3.87 1.10
C LYS A 14 -30.67 5.10 0.38
N ALA A 15 -31.39 6.22 0.44
CA ALA A 15 -31.06 7.42 -0.33
C ALA A 15 -29.70 8.07 0.03
N ASN A 16 -29.05 7.65 1.13
CA ASN A 16 -27.94 8.38 1.75
C ASN A 16 -26.64 7.56 1.95
N ASP A 17 -26.62 6.28 1.60
CA ASP A 17 -25.47 5.40 1.86
C ASP A 17 -24.93 4.83 0.54
N CYS A 18 -24.10 5.60 -0.16
CA CYS A 18 -23.35 5.13 -1.32
C CYS A 18 -21.87 5.07 -0.94
N GLY A 19 -21.22 3.94 -1.13
CA GLY A 19 -19.77 3.90 -1.05
C GLY A 19 -19.16 3.32 -2.30
N VAL A 20 -17.85 3.51 -2.39
CA VAL A 20 -17.07 3.12 -3.55
C VAL A 20 -15.79 2.44 -3.11
N GLU A 21 -15.46 1.38 -3.82
CA GLU A 21 -14.17 0.71 -3.78
C GLU A 21 -13.45 0.98 -5.09
N VAL A 22 -12.21 1.45 -5.00
CA VAL A 22 -11.29 1.58 -6.12
C VAL A 22 -10.16 0.60 -5.90
N LYS A 23 -10.01 -0.36 -6.79
CA LYS A 23 -8.91 -1.32 -6.81
C LYS A 23 -8.01 -1.03 -8.02
N PHE A 24 -6.71 -0.94 -7.81
CA PHE A 24 -5.72 -0.68 -8.87
C PHE A 24 -4.63 -1.75 -8.84
N ASN A 25 -4.43 -2.43 -9.96
CA ASN A 25 -3.33 -3.37 -10.17
C ASN A 25 -2.21 -2.64 -10.91
N TYR A 26 -1.05 -2.49 -10.25
CA TYR A 26 0.08 -1.72 -10.79
C TYR A 26 0.84 -2.45 -11.88
N HIS A 27 0.85 -3.78 -11.87
CA HIS A 27 1.52 -4.57 -12.90
C HIS A 27 0.75 -4.50 -14.23
N GLU A 28 -0.56 -4.75 -14.18
CA GLU A 28 -1.42 -4.71 -15.38
C GLU A 28 -1.81 -3.28 -15.79
N ARG A 29 -1.57 -2.29 -14.93
CA ARG A 29 -2.03 -0.89 -15.10
C ARG A 29 -3.54 -0.82 -15.34
N ARG A 30 -4.29 -1.63 -14.60
CA ARG A 30 -5.75 -1.74 -14.67
C ARG A 30 -6.37 -1.36 -13.33
N TYR A 31 -7.57 -0.81 -13.39
CA TYR A 31 -8.37 -0.52 -12.21
C TYR A 31 -9.78 -1.06 -12.36
N ASP A 32 -10.39 -1.28 -11.20
CA ASP A 32 -11.79 -1.63 -11.03
C ASP A 32 -12.42 -0.63 -10.05
N VAL A 33 -13.67 -0.26 -10.32
CA VAL A 33 -14.45 0.66 -9.48
C VAL A 33 -15.79 0.02 -9.21
N VAL A 34 -16.03 -0.33 -7.95
CA VAL A 34 -17.26 -0.97 -7.50
C VAL A 34 -17.99 -0.01 -6.57
N PHE A 35 -19.24 0.27 -6.91
CA PHE A 35 -20.15 1.02 -6.05
C PHE A 35 -21.03 0.04 -5.27
N ASP A 36 -21.10 0.19 -3.95
CA ASP A 36 -21.92 -0.65 -3.07
C ASP A 36 -22.47 0.17 -1.89
N THR A 37 -23.58 -0.32 -1.34
CA THR A 37 -24.27 0.21 -0.15
C THR A 37 -23.98 -0.61 1.10
N SER A 38 -23.25 -1.72 0.98
CA SER A 38 -22.85 -2.58 2.10
C SER A 38 -21.68 -2.03 2.92
N PHE A 39 -21.06 -0.92 2.50
CA PHE A 39 -19.85 -0.41 3.12
C PHE A 39 -20.12 0.28 4.46
N VAL A 40 -19.88 -0.45 5.55
CA VAL A 40 -20.07 0.00 6.94
C VAL A 40 -18.92 0.90 7.44
N SER A 41 -17.78 0.93 6.73
CA SER A 41 -16.56 1.58 7.21
C SER A 41 -16.38 3.00 6.68
N HIS A 42 -15.97 3.89 7.58
CA HIS A 42 -15.24 5.11 7.22
C HIS A 42 -13.94 4.74 6.49
N TYR A 43 -13.51 5.61 5.58
CA TYR A 43 -12.36 5.47 4.68
C TYR A 43 -11.26 4.49 5.12
N TYR A 44 -10.89 3.53 4.26
CA TYR A 44 -9.71 2.70 4.47
C TYR A 44 -8.95 2.46 3.19
N ARG A 45 -7.69 2.03 3.34
CA ARG A 45 -6.81 1.66 2.24
C ARG A 45 -6.15 0.32 2.53
N SER A 46 -5.83 -0.43 1.49
CA SER A 46 -4.97 -1.60 1.60
C SER A 46 -3.98 -1.68 0.43
N LEU A 47 -2.83 -2.28 0.71
CA LEU A 47 -1.80 -2.63 -0.26
C LEU A 47 -1.58 -4.14 -0.17
N TYR A 48 -1.54 -4.80 -1.31
CA TYR A 48 -1.43 -6.26 -1.36
C TYR A 48 -0.36 -6.65 -2.39
N ILE A 49 0.61 -7.45 -1.96
CA ILE A 49 1.75 -7.87 -2.79
C ILE A 49 1.86 -9.39 -2.75
N LEU A 50 1.90 -10.02 -3.92
CA LEU A 50 2.16 -11.44 -4.09
C LEU A 50 3.51 -11.66 -4.80
N PRO A 51 4.13 -12.84 -4.62
CA PRO A 51 5.36 -13.22 -5.31
C PRO A 51 5.22 -13.26 -6.84
N SER A 52 4.01 -13.42 -7.38
CA SER A 52 3.70 -13.48 -8.82
C SER A 52 3.72 -12.10 -9.52
N ASN A 53 4.54 -11.16 -9.05
CA ASN A 53 4.57 -9.76 -9.51
C ASN A 53 3.22 -9.04 -9.44
N TYR A 54 2.32 -9.48 -8.55
CA TYR A 54 1.04 -8.81 -8.34
C TYR A 54 1.18 -7.80 -7.21
N LEU A 55 0.98 -6.52 -7.51
CA LEU A 55 0.89 -5.43 -6.54
C LEU A 55 -0.41 -4.68 -6.78
N SER A 56 -1.34 -4.80 -5.83
CA SER A 56 -2.60 -4.08 -5.88
C SER A 56 -2.78 -3.12 -4.71
N TYR A 57 -3.44 -2.01 -5.00
CA TYR A 57 -3.90 -1.05 -4.02
C TYR A 57 -5.41 -1.01 -4.05
N THR A 58 -6.04 -1.05 -2.88
CA THR A 58 -7.48 -0.85 -2.74
C THR A 58 -7.72 0.36 -1.85
N ALA A 59 -8.67 1.21 -2.22
CA ALA A 59 -9.17 2.24 -1.34
C ALA A 59 -10.70 2.26 -1.36
N MET A 60 -11.27 2.42 -0.18
CA MET A 60 -12.71 2.45 0.00
C MET A 60 -13.13 3.73 0.70
N TYR A 61 -14.28 4.25 0.27
CA TYR A 61 -14.85 5.47 0.82
C TYR A 61 -16.37 5.37 0.85
N ALA A 62 -16.96 5.56 2.03
CA ALA A 62 -18.41 5.65 2.21
C ALA A 62 -18.84 7.12 2.25
N CYS A 63 -19.83 7.46 1.44
CA CYS A 63 -20.48 8.77 1.42
C CYS A 63 -21.77 8.73 2.23
N SER A 64 -22.00 9.78 3.01
CA SER A 64 -23.12 9.88 3.96
C SER A 64 -24.32 10.70 3.46
N HIS A 65 -24.21 11.37 2.30
CA HIS A 65 -25.21 12.37 1.87
C HIS A 65 -25.62 12.25 0.40
N ASN A 66 -24.66 12.12 -0.54
CA ASN A 66 -24.97 12.05 -1.97
C ASN A 66 -23.93 11.24 -2.73
N ASP A 67 -24.34 10.58 -3.81
CA ASP A 67 -23.48 9.74 -4.66
C ASP A 67 -22.31 10.51 -5.28
N ASN A 68 -22.46 11.82 -5.48
CA ASN A 68 -21.45 12.68 -6.10
C ASN A 68 -20.09 12.58 -5.40
N CYS A 69 -20.05 12.49 -4.06
CA CYS A 69 -18.76 12.38 -3.38
C CYS A 69 -18.07 11.03 -3.60
N ALA A 70 -18.82 9.96 -3.85
CA ALA A 70 -18.26 8.65 -4.14
C ALA A 70 -17.67 8.64 -5.56
N ILE A 71 -18.38 9.26 -6.50
CA ILE A 71 -17.91 9.47 -7.88
C ILE A 71 -16.65 10.35 -7.90
N ASP A 72 -16.67 11.49 -7.22
CA ASP A 72 -15.52 12.41 -7.13
C ASP A 72 -14.31 11.73 -6.48
N PHE A 73 -14.54 10.96 -5.42
CA PHE A 73 -13.51 10.16 -4.78
C PHE A 73 -12.91 9.16 -5.77
N ALA A 74 -13.74 8.41 -6.50
CA ALA A 74 -13.29 7.41 -7.46
C ALA A 74 -12.46 8.05 -8.57
N ASN A 75 -12.96 9.13 -9.19
CA ASN A 75 -12.26 9.87 -10.24
C ASN A 75 -10.89 10.37 -9.77
N LYS A 76 -10.85 11.05 -8.62
CA LYS A 76 -9.61 11.58 -8.05
C LYS A 76 -8.64 10.46 -7.71
N LYS A 77 -9.13 9.35 -7.14
CA LYS A 77 -8.28 8.24 -6.71
C LYS A 77 -7.73 7.46 -7.90
N VAL A 78 -8.53 7.18 -8.93
CA VAL A 78 -8.07 6.54 -10.16
C VAL A 78 -6.98 7.40 -10.83
N LEU A 79 -7.18 8.72 -10.92
CA LEU A 79 -6.17 9.62 -11.49
C LEU A 79 -4.86 9.59 -10.68
N ASP A 80 -4.97 9.72 -9.35
CA ASP A 80 -3.82 9.63 -8.42
C ASP A 80 -3.06 8.30 -8.58
N LEU A 81 -3.75 7.16 -8.55
CA LEU A 81 -3.12 5.84 -8.68
C LEU A 81 -2.55 5.59 -10.08
N SER A 82 -3.20 6.11 -11.13
CA SER A 82 -2.71 6.00 -12.52
C SER A 82 -1.41 6.78 -12.72
N ASN A 83 -1.23 7.89 -12.02
CA ASN A 83 -0.03 8.71 -12.08
C ASN A 83 1.13 8.16 -11.24
N ARG A 84 0.85 7.26 -10.29
CA ARG A 84 1.89 6.57 -9.53
C ARG A 84 2.52 5.48 -10.39
N THR A 85 3.85 5.42 -10.40
CA THR A 85 4.63 4.37 -11.05
C THR A 85 5.46 3.66 -10.00
N PHE A 86 5.30 2.34 -9.90
CA PHE A 86 6.12 1.49 -9.05
C PHE A 86 6.85 0.47 -9.92
N ASP A 87 8.11 0.21 -9.59
CA ASP A 87 8.89 -0.87 -10.17
C ASP A 87 8.49 -2.18 -9.46
N VAL A 88 7.36 -2.74 -9.88
CA VAL A 88 6.73 -3.90 -9.23
C VAL A 88 7.69 -5.09 -9.20
N ASP A 89 8.39 -5.34 -10.29
CA ASP A 89 9.33 -6.46 -10.42
C ASP A 89 10.50 -6.31 -9.44
N ASN A 90 10.99 -5.09 -9.22
CA ASN A 90 12.06 -4.84 -8.26
C ASN A 90 11.57 -4.97 -6.80
N VAL A 91 10.34 -4.54 -6.50
CA VAL A 91 9.71 -4.73 -5.18
C VAL A 91 9.57 -6.22 -4.89
N THR A 92 8.95 -6.99 -5.79
CA THR A 92 8.72 -8.43 -5.59
C THR A 92 10.03 -9.21 -5.56
N ARG A 93 11.02 -8.85 -6.39
CA ARG A 93 12.37 -9.43 -6.35
C ARG A 93 13.04 -9.23 -4.99
N GLN A 94 12.93 -8.06 -4.38
CA GLN A 94 13.48 -7.84 -3.03
C GLN A 94 12.72 -8.63 -1.96
N LEU A 95 11.39 -8.73 -2.09
CA LEU A 95 10.55 -9.53 -1.19
C LEU A 95 10.70 -11.05 -1.39
N SER A 96 11.28 -11.50 -2.50
CA SER A 96 11.47 -12.93 -2.82
C SER A 96 12.34 -13.67 -1.80
N ASN A 97 13.11 -12.94 -1.00
CA ASN A 97 13.85 -13.48 0.14
C ASN A 97 12.95 -14.08 1.22
N PHE A 98 11.68 -13.66 1.27
CA PHE A 98 10.66 -14.09 2.23
C PHE A 98 9.48 -14.80 1.56
N LEU A 99 9.13 -14.37 0.34
CA LEU A 99 7.94 -14.82 -0.38
C LEU A 99 8.35 -15.66 -1.60
N LEU A 100 7.93 -16.92 -1.65
CA LEU A 100 7.99 -17.76 -2.85
C LEU A 100 6.58 -17.96 -3.41
N GLU A 101 6.47 -18.04 -4.73
CA GLU A 101 5.21 -18.40 -5.39
C GLU A 101 4.74 -19.81 -5.00
N TYR A 102 5.69 -20.74 -4.93
CA TYR A 102 5.47 -22.10 -4.46
C TYR A 102 6.54 -22.47 -3.44
N ARG A 103 6.13 -23.12 -2.34
CA ARG A 103 7.08 -23.69 -1.40
C ARG A 103 7.83 -24.83 -2.09
N GLN A 104 9.16 -24.82 -2.03
CA GLN A 104 9.92 -25.91 -2.61
C GLN A 104 9.66 -27.21 -1.81
N PRO A 105 9.37 -28.34 -2.47
CA PRO A 105 9.11 -29.62 -1.78
C PRO A 105 10.27 -30.09 -0.91
N SER A 106 11.49 -29.64 -1.22
CA SER A 106 12.72 -29.95 -0.51
C SER A 106 12.99 -29.07 0.71
N ASP A 107 12.21 -28.01 0.94
CA ASP A 107 12.40 -27.14 2.09
C ASP A 107 11.79 -27.82 3.33
N PRO A 108 12.61 -28.23 4.32
CA PRO A 108 12.13 -28.90 5.53
C PRO A 108 11.03 -28.09 6.21
N THR A 109 10.25 -28.75 7.07
CA THR A 109 9.13 -28.17 7.82
C THR A 109 9.39 -26.71 8.19
N LEU A 110 8.58 -25.80 7.61
CA LEU A 110 8.65 -24.37 7.87
C LEU A 110 8.36 -24.22 9.36
N ARG A 111 9.39 -23.94 10.15
CA ARG A 111 9.22 -23.73 11.58
C ARG A 111 8.68 -22.33 11.75
N CYS A 112 7.42 -22.20 12.11
CA CYS A 112 6.79 -20.92 12.40
C CYS A 112 6.82 -20.71 13.90
N TYR A 113 7.71 -19.84 14.40
CA TYR A 113 7.90 -19.46 15.82
C TYR A 113 7.97 -20.64 16.84
N ASP A 114 8.72 -20.51 17.95
CA ASP A 114 8.74 -21.46 19.09
C ASP A 114 8.69 -22.98 18.78
N ASN A 115 9.26 -23.41 17.64
CA ASN A 115 9.23 -24.78 17.10
C ASN A 115 7.85 -25.33 16.68
N GLU A 116 6.82 -24.51 16.48
CA GLU A 116 5.59 -24.99 15.83
C GLU A 116 5.85 -25.25 14.34
N GLU A 117 5.67 -26.50 13.95
CA GLU A 117 5.89 -26.93 12.58
C GLU A 117 4.69 -26.58 11.71
N CYS A 118 4.89 -25.69 10.75
CA CYS A 118 3.92 -25.41 9.70
C CYS A 118 4.18 -26.37 8.53
N VAL A 119 3.65 -27.59 8.69
CA VAL A 119 3.80 -28.69 7.74
C VAL A 119 3.27 -28.30 6.36
N SER A 120 2.12 -27.61 6.33
CA SER A 120 1.49 -27.07 5.13
C SER A 120 1.00 -25.65 5.39
N GLY A 121 1.45 -24.68 4.60
CA GLY A 121 1.02 -23.28 4.70
C GLY A 121 2.16 -22.29 4.83
N VAL A 122 1.86 -21.15 5.47
CA VAL A 122 2.75 -20.00 5.64
C VAL A 122 2.84 -19.56 7.09
N CYS A 123 3.97 -19.00 7.50
CA CYS A 123 4.08 -18.26 8.75
C CYS A 123 3.48 -16.88 8.55
N ARG A 124 2.45 -16.54 9.32
CA ARG A 124 1.90 -15.20 9.38
C ARG A 124 2.49 -14.46 10.58
N ILE A 125 3.01 -13.27 10.32
CA ILE A 125 3.36 -12.29 11.34
C ILE A 125 2.53 -11.05 11.09
N GLU A 126 1.87 -10.58 12.14
CA GLU A 126 1.01 -9.39 12.09
C GLU A 126 1.58 -8.34 13.03
N TYR A 127 1.74 -7.13 12.51
CA TYR A 127 2.19 -5.96 13.26
C TYR A 127 1.15 -4.87 13.23
N ASN A 128 0.89 -4.27 14.38
CA ASN A 128 0.16 -3.02 14.45
C ASN A 128 1.14 -1.88 14.15
N THR A 129 0.87 -1.12 13.09
CA THR A 129 1.78 -0.08 12.60
C THR A 129 1.74 1.20 13.46
N ASP A 130 0.71 1.40 14.28
CA ASP A 130 0.58 2.60 15.13
C ASP A 130 1.48 2.55 16.35
N ASN A 131 1.64 1.38 16.95
CA ASN A 131 2.49 1.18 18.12
C ASN A 131 3.77 0.39 17.82
N ASN A 132 3.97 0.00 16.55
CA ASN A 132 5.11 -0.79 16.10
C ASN A 132 5.31 -2.08 16.91
N LYS A 133 4.21 -2.71 17.35
CA LYS A 133 4.23 -3.97 18.09
C LYS A 133 3.65 -5.09 17.25
N MET A 134 4.29 -6.25 17.37
CA MET A 134 3.76 -7.50 16.85
C MET A 134 2.45 -7.84 17.60
N SER A 135 1.35 -7.97 16.87
CA SER A 135 0.05 -8.35 17.42
C SER A 135 -0.12 -9.87 17.47
N LYS A 136 0.34 -10.58 16.42
CA LYS A 136 0.11 -12.02 16.28
C LYS A 136 1.21 -12.73 15.48
N ARG A 137 1.45 -13.98 15.85
CA ARG A 137 2.22 -14.97 15.08
C ARG A 137 1.43 -16.27 15.03
N ARG A 138 1.31 -16.89 13.86
CA ARG A 138 0.67 -18.21 13.69
C ARG A 138 1.07 -18.85 12.36
N CYS A 139 0.97 -20.18 12.28
CA CYS A 139 0.88 -20.88 11.02
C CYS A 139 -0.53 -20.69 10.43
N GLU A 140 -0.61 -20.31 9.16
CA GLU A 140 -1.86 -20.24 8.39
C GLU A 140 -1.87 -21.37 7.36
N PRO A 141 -2.61 -22.48 7.63
CA PRO A 141 -2.81 -23.51 6.63
C PRO A 141 -3.56 -22.93 5.44
N ASP A 142 -3.27 -23.45 4.24
CA ASP A 142 -3.94 -23.10 2.99
C ASP A 142 -3.84 -21.62 2.55
N SER A 143 -3.01 -20.81 3.21
CA SER A 143 -2.70 -19.45 2.73
C SER A 143 -1.49 -19.43 1.81
N ILE A 144 -1.36 -18.34 1.07
CA ILE A 144 -0.27 -18.08 0.12
C ILE A 144 0.68 -17.03 0.71
N ALA A 145 1.94 -17.07 0.27
CA ALA A 145 2.90 -16.06 0.70
C ALA A 145 2.51 -14.68 0.15
N ARG A 146 2.45 -13.67 1.02
CA ARG A 146 2.01 -12.31 0.68
C ARG A 146 2.50 -11.28 1.69
N VAL A 147 2.50 -10.03 1.24
CA VAL A 147 2.57 -8.86 2.13
C VAL A 147 1.28 -8.08 1.97
N HIS A 148 0.61 -7.79 3.09
CA HIS A 148 -0.63 -7.03 3.14
C HIS A 148 -0.48 -5.89 4.14
N VAL A 149 -0.62 -4.65 3.66
CA VAL A 149 -0.73 -3.46 4.50
C VAL A 149 -2.19 -3.07 4.56
N PHE A 150 -2.75 -2.97 5.76
CA PHE A 150 -4.07 -2.41 5.98
C PHE A 150 -3.95 -1.08 6.72
N ASP A 151 -4.56 -0.03 6.19
CA ASP A 151 -4.52 1.32 6.75
C ASP A 151 -5.95 1.85 6.88
N GLY A 152 -6.65 1.34 7.90
CA GLY A 152 -7.97 1.76 8.35
C GLY A 152 -7.90 2.28 9.80
N GLY A 153 -8.67 3.32 10.10
CA GLY A 153 -8.42 4.22 11.24
C GLY A 153 -8.15 3.59 12.61
N LEU A 154 -8.82 2.49 12.97
CA LEU A 154 -8.72 1.91 14.33
C LEU A 154 -7.61 0.87 14.49
N LEU A 155 -7.22 0.18 13.42
CA LEU A 155 -6.33 -1.00 13.50
C LEU A 155 -5.47 -1.11 12.24
N PRO A 156 -4.56 -0.16 11.98
CA PRO A 156 -3.66 -0.29 10.85
C PRO A 156 -2.64 -1.40 11.12
N SER A 157 -2.41 -2.24 10.12
CA SER A 157 -1.54 -3.41 10.24
C SER A 157 -0.64 -3.62 9.03
N LEU A 158 0.48 -4.28 9.28
CA LEU A 158 1.33 -4.89 8.26
C LEU A 158 1.40 -6.39 8.56
N ASP A 159 0.76 -7.17 7.69
CA ASP A 159 0.67 -8.61 7.74
C ASP A 159 1.68 -9.17 6.73
N ILE A 160 2.55 -10.05 7.20
CA ILE A 160 3.57 -10.71 6.38
C ILE A 160 3.32 -12.21 6.50
N GLU A 161 2.92 -12.82 5.39
CA GLU A 161 2.70 -14.26 5.27
C GLU A 161 3.82 -14.84 4.40
N CYS A 162 4.66 -15.68 4.97
CA CYS A 162 5.84 -16.19 4.27
C CYS A 162 5.89 -17.71 4.28
N ASN A 163 6.56 -18.26 3.28
CA ASN A 163 6.84 -19.68 3.16
C ASN A 163 8.34 -20.00 3.21
N ARG A 164 9.14 -19.12 3.85
CA ARG A 164 10.58 -19.31 4.07
C ARG A 164 10.95 -19.19 5.56
N THR A 165 11.95 -19.95 5.98
CA THR A 165 12.42 -20.06 7.38
C THR A 165 12.81 -18.73 8.03
N ARG A 166 13.22 -17.75 7.23
CA ARG A 166 13.57 -16.39 7.70
C ARG A 166 12.39 -15.55 8.20
N CYS A 167 11.15 -16.02 8.08
CA CYS A 167 9.97 -15.23 8.40
C CYS A 167 9.37 -15.58 9.76
N ASN A 168 10.10 -15.27 10.82
CA ASN A 168 9.72 -15.63 12.18
C ASN A 168 9.96 -14.55 13.23
N SER A 169 10.50 -13.41 12.81
CA SER A 169 11.15 -12.51 13.75
C SER A 169 10.90 -11.02 13.45
N PRO A 170 11.11 -10.14 14.45
CA PRO A 170 11.11 -8.70 14.28
C PRO A 170 11.99 -8.19 13.15
N GLU A 171 13.09 -8.88 12.85
CA GLU A 171 13.99 -8.57 11.75
C GLU A 171 13.27 -8.67 10.41
N THR A 172 12.46 -9.72 10.17
CA THR A 172 11.66 -9.88 8.94
C THR A 172 10.78 -8.65 8.70
N TYR A 173 10.09 -8.20 9.73
CA TYR A 173 9.20 -7.05 9.63
C TYR A 173 9.95 -5.76 9.33
N ASN A 174 11.08 -5.53 9.99
CA ASN A 174 11.88 -4.34 9.74
C ASN A 174 12.44 -4.33 8.31
N GLU A 175 12.92 -5.47 7.80
CA GLU A 175 13.39 -5.60 6.42
C GLU A 175 12.26 -5.37 5.39
N VAL A 176 11.10 -6.00 5.59
CA VAL A 176 9.94 -5.81 4.71
C VAL A 176 9.46 -4.35 4.74
N LYS A 177 9.35 -3.75 5.93
CA LYS A 177 8.97 -2.33 6.09
C LYS A 177 9.95 -1.40 5.38
N GLU A 178 11.26 -1.67 5.48
CA GLU A 178 12.28 -0.88 4.78
C GLU A 178 12.15 -0.99 3.25
N ILE A 179 11.90 -2.20 2.72
CA ILE A 179 11.65 -2.41 1.29
C ILE A 179 10.44 -1.58 0.84
N LEU A 180 9.32 -1.65 1.57
CA LEU A 180 8.11 -0.90 1.24
C LEU A 180 8.33 0.63 1.28
N PHE A 181 9.04 1.11 2.30
CA PHE A 181 9.38 2.53 2.44
C PHE A 181 10.29 3.02 1.31
N ARG A 182 11.35 2.27 0.98
CA ARG A 182 12.30 2.60 -0.10
C ARG A 182 11.62 2.76 -1.46
N HIS A 183 10.56 2.00 -1.68
CA HIS A 183 9.76 2.05 -2.91
C HIS A 183 8.55 2.99 -2.84
N ASN A 184 8.46 3.83 -1.80
CA ASN A 184 7.37 4.79 -1.58
C ASN A 184 5.97 4.16 -1.50
N LEU A 185 5.87 2.87 -1.14
CA LEU A 185 4.60 2.17 -0.94
C LEU A 185 4.00 2.53 0.43
N THR A 186 4.87 2.67 1.43
CA THR A 186 4.52 3.06 2.79
C THR A 186 5.36 4.23 3.28
N ASP A 187 4.97 4.82 4.42
CA ASP A 187 5.83 5.69 5.22
C ASP A 187 6.80 4.88 6.10
N ILE A 188 7.58 5.57 6.93
CA ILE A 188 8.58 4.97 7.83
C ILE A 188 7.97 4.06 8.91
N ASN A 189 6.67 4.22 9.18
CA ASN A 189 5.92 3.42 10.16
C ASN A 189 5.23 2.22 9.50
N GLY A 190 5.36 2.06 8.18
CA GLY A 190 4.68 0.98 7.44
C GLY A 190 3.23 1.31 7.08
N ARG A 191 2.77 2.56 7.23
CA ARG A 191 1.43 2.99 6.81
C ARG A 191 1.42 3.37 5.34
N ILE A 192 0.29 3.20 4.66
CA ILE A 192 0.20 3.43 3.22
C ILE A 192 0.38 4.92 2.92
N ASN A 193 1.29 5.24 1.98
CA ASN A 193 1.54 6.63 1.64
C ASN A 193 0.33 7.26 0.93
N GLY A 194 -0.22 8.34 1.50
CA GLY A 194 -1.46 8.99 1.06
C GLY A 194 -1.37 9.71 -0.29
N GLY A 195 -0.16 9.88 -0.80
CA GLY A 195 0.16 10.60 -2.02
C GLY A 195 1.64 10.93 -1.97
N GLN A 196 2.30 10.95 -3.12
CA GLN A 196 3.65 11.52 -3.19
C GLN A 196 3.61 12.87 -2.48
N LYS A 197 4.28 13.02 -1.34
CA LYS A 197 4.77 14.34 -0.95
C LYS A 197 5.59 14.78 -2.13
N SER A 198 5.04 15.69 -2.92
CA SER A 198 5.68 16.20 -4.11
C SER A 198 6.99 16.85 -3.67
N TYR A 199 8.10 16.11 -3.75
CA TYR A 199 9.46 16.60 -3.49
C TYR A 199 9.82 17.76 -4.43
N VAL A 200 8.96 18.03 -5.43
CA VAL A 200 8.97 19.22 -6.27
C VAL A 200 8.95 20.51 -5.42
N SER A 201 8.34 20.52 -4.23
CA SER A 201 8.35 21.72 -3.37
C SER A 201 9.75 22.07 -2.84
N THR A 202 10.53 21.08 -2.40
CA THR A 202 11.86 21.36 -1.82
C THR A 202 12.88 21.72 -2.89
N PHE A 203 12.83 21.07 -4.07
CA PHE A 203 13.72 21.41 -5.19
C PHE A 203 13.43 22.81 -5.75
N LEU A 204 12.14 23.17 -5.95
CA LEU A 204 11.78 24.54 -6.34
C LEU A 204 12.19 25.57 -5.30
N LEU A 205 12.04 25.28 -4.01
CA LEU A 205 12.49 26.18 -2.93
C LEU A 205 14.02 26.38 -2.97
N ILE A 206 14.80 25.33 -3.19
CA ILE A 206 16.27 25.43 -3.30
C ILE A 206 16.66 26.24 -4.54
N VAL A 207 16.02 25.99 -5.70
CA VAL A 207 16.27 26.74 -6.94
C VAL A 207 15.89 28.22 -6.78
N MET A 208 14.73 28.51 -6.20
CA MET A 208 14.30 29.88 -5.91
C MET A 208 15.24 30.59 -4.93
N PHE A 209 15.75 29.88 -3.91
CA PHE A 209 16.69 30.44 -2.95
C PHE A 209 18.05 30.74 -3.60
N HIS A 210 18.54 29.89 -4.50
CA HIS A 210 19.77 30.14 -5.26
C HIS A 210 19.62 31.30 -6.25
N LEU A 211 18.48 31.39 -6.94
CA LEU A 211 18.18 32.53 -7.82
C LEU A 211 18.10 33.85 -7.03
N PHE A 212 17.50 33.84 -5.83
CA PHE A 212 17.46 35.00 -4.95
C PHE A 212 18.86 35.44 -4.50
N ILE A 213 19.71 34.52 -4.04
CA ILE A 213 21.10 34.83 -3.65
C ILE A 213 21.89 35.42 -4.82
N PHE A 214 21.72 34.86 -6.02
CA PHE A 214 22.38 35.36 -7.23
C PHE A 214 21.92 36.77 -7.59
N TYR A 215 20.62 37.05 -7.50
CA TYR A 215 20.07 38.39 -7.74
C TYR A 215 20.60 39.42 -6.75
N VAL A 216 20.58 39.11 -5.45
CA VAL A 216 21.09 40.01 -4.40
C VAL A 216 22.57 40.34 -4.59
N LYS A 217 23.41 39.33 -4.90
CA LYS A 217 24.85 39.56 -5.14
C LYS A 217 25.13 40.46 -6.34
N ASN A 218 24.38 40.30 -7.44
CA ASN A 218 24.58 41.14 -8.62
C ASN A 218 24.05 42.56 -8.43
N PHE A 219 22.98 42.74 -7.64
CA PHE A 219 22.47 44.08 -7.34
C PHE A 219 23.43 44.87 -6.44
N SER A 220 24.03 44.22 -5.43
CA SER A 220 25.03 44.87 -4.56
C SER A 220 26.35 45.23 -5.26
N SER A 221 26.63 44.65 -6.42
CA SER A 221 27.88 44.91 -7.16
C SER A 221 27.76 46.06 -8.16
N ASN A 222 26.56 46.62 -8.36
CA ASN A 222 26.30 47.75 -9.26
C ASN A 222 26.16 49.11 -8.52
N GLU A 223 26.29 49.12 -7.19
CA GLU A 223 26.23 50.34 -6.36
C GLU A 223 27.61 50.82 -5.86
N ASN A 224 28.71 50.24 -6.38
CA ASN A 224 30.09 50.74 -6.20
C ASN A 224 30.70 51.05 -7.56
#